data_AF-A0A1V1NT58-F1
#
_entry.id   AF-A0A1V1NT58-F1
#
_cell.length_a   1.000
_cell.length_b   1.000
_cell.length_c   1.000
_cell.angle_alpha   90.00
_cell.angle_beta   90.00
_cell.angle_gamma   90.00
#
_symmetry.space_group_name_H-M   'P 1'
#
loop_
_entity.id
_entity.type
_entity.pdbx_description
1 polymer ?
#
loop_
_entity_poly.entity_id
_entity_poly.type
_entity_poly.pdbx_seq_one_letter_code
_entity_poly.pdbx_strand_id
1 'polypeptide(L)'
;MRGLDSAITDYQILAQFNDSMPAYYADNGDTNLNNDSVYNRKYAKYVQPSEINRNLILLSGYRIRGRIQDDYSPVFGVTVEAFSETTGGWGRTISQDLGEYQYEISGLPPGIYDIKVSGQNYQTEIRVITLISQTTSINFVLKSPERKISGIIYDLAKGDLLWIKAISQMLGVEKAQKLEGTDSALPLQSTNCKQPMIIFY
;
A
#
# COMPACT_ATOMS: atom_id res chain seq x y z
N MET A 1 -10.04 20.42 -26.88
CA MET A 1 -9.36 20.55 -25.58
C MET A 1 -9.10 22.02 -25.34
N ARG A 2 -9.42 22.57 -24.16
CA ARG A 2 -8.96 23.91 -23.78
C ARG A 2 -7.49 23.78 -23.37
N GLY A 3 -6.63 24.65 -23.88
CA GLY A 3 -5.21 24.69 -23.51
C GLY A 3 -5.02 25.08 -22.04
N LEU A 4 -3.75 25.16 -21.61
CA LEU A 4 -3.40 25.67 -20.29
C LEU A 4 -3.76 27.16 -20.19
N ASP A 5 -4.18 27.60 -19.00
CA ASP A 5 -4.52 28.99 -18.72
C ASP A 5 -3.24 29.80 -18.54
N SER A 6 -3.02 30.81 -19.39
CA SER A 6 -1.81 31.62 -19.33
C SER A 6 -1.72 32.49 -18.08
N ALA A 7 -2.80 32.71 -17.32
CA ALA A 7 -2.76 33.46 -16.07
C ALA A 7 -2.26 32.63 -14.87
N ILE A 8 -2.19 31.30 -15.01
CA ILE A 8 -1.78 30.39 -13.93
C ILE A 8 -0.24 30.21 -13.95
N THR A 9 0.39 30.45 -12.81
CA THR A 9 1.87 30.47 -12.67
C THR A 9 2.43 29.29 -11.89
N ASP A 10 1.56 28.43 -11.36
CA ASP A 10 1.90 27.34 -10.44
C ASP A 10 1.83 25.95 -11.08
N TYR A 11 1.87 25.85 -12.42
CA TYR A 11 1.94 24.55 -13.07
C TYR A 11 3.22 23.84 -12.70
N GLN A 12 3.10 22.55 -12.37
CA GLN A 12 4.24 21.65 -12.20
C GLN A 12 4.28 20.70 -13.40
N ILE A 13 5.44 20.59 -14.04
CA ILE A 13 5.68 19.64 -15.12
C ILE A 13 6.40 18.43 -14.53
N LEU A 14 5.84 17.24 -14.76
CA LEU A 14 6.44 15.97 -14.36
C LEU A 14 6.27 14.92 -15.47
N ALA A 15 7.23 14.00 -15.55
CA ALA A 15 7.15 12.82 -16.38
C ALA A 15 7.64 11.60 -15.60
N GLN A 16 7.00 10.46 -15.84
CA GLN A 16 7.38 9.18 -15.27
C GLN A 16 7.04 8.09 -16.27
N PHE A 17 7.92 7.10 -16.40
CA PHE A 17 7.73 5.96 -17.28
C PHE A 17 8.38 4.70 -16.70
N ASN A 18 7.61 3.62 -16.56
CA ASN A 18 8.08 2.33 -16.03
C ASN A 18 8.87 2.51 -14.71
N ASP A 19 10.09 1.97 -14.65
CA ASP A 19 11.02 1.98 -13.52
C ASP A 19 11.83 3.28 -13.40
N SER A 20 11.41 4.37 -14.04
CA SER A 20 12.05 5.67 -13.86
C SER A 20 11.62 6.31 -12.54
N MET A 21 12.53 7.06 -11.93
CA MET A 21 12.14 8.08 -10.96
C MET A 21 11.17 9.07 -11.61
N PRO A 22 10.19 9.61 -10.88
CA PRO A 22 9.48 10.79 -11.35
C PRO A 22 10.48 11.92 -11.58
N ALA A 23 10.51 12.44 -12.80
CA ALA A 23 11.30 13.61 -13.17
C ALA A 23 10.41 14.85 -13.12
N TYR A 24 10.88 15.90 -12.47
CA TYR A 24 10.20 17.17 -12.33
C TYR A 24 11.03 18.27 -12.97
N TYR A 25 10.35 19.24 -13.59
CA TYR A 25 11.03 20.39 -14.18
C TYR A 25 11.54 21.34 -13.09
N ALA A 26 12.78 21.78 -13.23
CA ALA A 26 13.42 22.76 -12.36
C ALA A 26 14.56 23.47 -13.09
N ASP A 27 14.22 24.56 -13.80
CA ASP A 27 15.19 25.48 -14.42
C ASP A 27 16.29 25.86 -13.43
N ASN A 28 17.56 25.60 -13.73
CA ASN A 28 18.66 25.94 -12.83
C ASN A 28 19.19 27.39 -13.03
N GLY A 29 18.64 28.13 -13.99
CA GLY A 29 19.00 29.51 -14.34
C GLY A 29 20.11 29.64 -15.40
N ASP A 30 20.55 28.54 -16.00
CA ASP A 30 21.47 28.52 -17.13
C ASP A 30 20.73 28.36 -18.49
N THR A 31 21.46 28.21 -19.59
CA THR A 31 20.87 28.08 -20.95
C THR A 31 20.77 26.62 -21.43
N ASN A 32 21.27 25.67 -20.64
CA ASN A 32 21.32 24.25 -20.97
C ASN A 32 20.04 23.54 -20.51
N LEU A 33 19.04 23.50 -21.39
CA LEU A 33 17.76 22.82 -21.12
C LEU A 33 17.86 21.33 -20.75
N ASN A 34 19.01 20.68 -20.97
CA ASN A 34 19.24 19.27 -20.66
C ASN A 34 19.77 19.02 -19.25
N ASN A 35 19.69 19.99 -18.33
CA ASN A 35 19.98 19.78 -16.91
C ASN A 35 18.88 20.33 -15.97
N ASP A 36 17.69 20.64 -16.53
CA ASP A 36 16.54 21.20 -15.81
C ASP A 36 15.64 20.14 -15.14
N SER A 37 16.17 18.94 -14.84
CA SER A 37 15.40 17.84 -14.25
C SER A 37 15.85 17.53 -12.83
N VAL A 38 14.89 17.48 -11.91
CA VAL A 38 15.09 17.02 -10.53
C VAL A 38 14.21 15.80 -10.24
N TYR A 39 14.66 14.93 -9.33
CA TYR A 39 13.99 13.66 -9.04
C TYR A 39 13.37 13.61 -7.64
N ASN A 40 13.30 14.77 -7.00
CA ASN A 40 12.64 14.96 -5.71
C ASN A 40 11.66 16.12 -5.88
N ARG A 41 10.37 15.83 -5.69
CA ARG A 41 9.28 16.81 -5.85
C ARG A 41 9.52 18.11 -5.10
N LYS A 42 10.17 18.06 -3.94
CA LYS A 42 10.52 19.24 -3.13
C LYS A 42 11.33 20.29 -3.90
N TYR A 43 12.11 19.88 -4.91
CA TYR A 43 12.97 20.77 -5.69
C TYR A 43 12.36 21.17 -7.03
N ALA A 44 11.16 20.68 -7.37
CA ALA A 44 10.47 21.05 -8.59
C ALA A 44 10.15 22.55 -8.59
N LYS A 45 10.24 23.19 -9.76
CA LYS A 45 9.85 24.59 -9.94
C LYS A 45 8.52 24.69 -10.65
N TYR A 46 7.76 25.70 -10.27
CA TYR A 46 6.54 26.06 -10.96
C TYR A 46 6.82 26.85 -12.23
N VAL A 47 5.93 26.71 -13.21
CA VAL A 47 6.02 27.41 -14.48
C VAL A 47 4.67 28.01 -14.87
N GLN A 48 4.74 29.05 -15.69
CA GLN A 48 3.62 29.59 -16.45
C GLN A 48 3.72 29.09 -17.90
N PRO A 49 2.59 28.95 -18.64
CA PRO A 49 2.65 28.63 -20.06
C PRO A 49 3.50 29.65 -20.83
N SER A 50 4.40 29.17 -21.68
CA SER A 50 5.35 29.98 -22.46
C SER A 50 5.87 29.21 -23.67
N GLU A 51 6.56 29.90 -24.58
CA GLU A 51 7.24 29.29 -25.75
C GLU A 51 8.59 28.62 -25.40
N ILE A 52 9.00 28.64 -24.14
CA ILE A 52 10.28 28.05 -23.72
C ILE A 52 10.13 26.54 -23.58
N ASN A 53 11.02 25.79 -24.22
CA ASN A 53 11.08 24.34 -24.11
C ASN A 53 11.43 23.90 -22.68
N ARG A 54 10.66 22.94 -22.14
CA ARG A 54 10.80 22.40 -20.79
C ARG A 54 11.14 20.91 -20.88
N ASN A 55 12.42 20.60 -21.06
CA ASN A 55 12.86 19.23 -21.26
C ASN A 55 12.91 18.47 -19.93
N LEU A 56 12.53 17.19 -19.97
CA LEU A 56 12.67 16.27 -18.83
C LEU A 56 13.55 15.09 -19.20
N ILE A 57 14.44 14.73 -18.28
CA ILE A 57 15.30 13.56 -18.38
C ILE A 57 14.78 12.50 -17.43
N LEU A 58 14.55 11.30 -17.95
CA LEU A 58 14.14 10.15 -17.15
C LEU A 58 15.37 9.35 -16.75
N LEU A 59 15.52 9.10 -15.45
CA LEU A 59 16.57 8.23 -14.90
C LEU A 59 15.94 7.05 -14.17
N SER A 60 16.60 5.90 -14.23
CA SER A 60 16.21 4.72 -13.46
C SER A 60 16.27 5.01 -11.96
N GLY A 61 15.25 4.54 -11.24
CA GLY A 61 15.20 4.69 -9.78
C GLY A 61 15.81 3.54 -9.02
N TYR A 62 15.83 3.70 -7.69
CA TYR A 62 16.25 2.66 -6.76
C TYR A 62 15.12 1.64 -6.58
N ARG A 63 15.48 0.50 -5.98
CA ARG A 63 14.61 -0.65 -5.80
C ARG A 63 14.51 -1.02 -4.32
N ILE A 64 13.31 -1.36 -3.89
CA ILE A 64 13.04 -2.02 -2.61
C ILE A 64 12.51 -3.41 -2.94
N ARG A 65 13.12 -4.45 -2.38
CA ARG A 65 12.66 -5.83 -2.55
C ARG A 65 12.80 -6.62 -1.27
N GLY A 66 12.15 -7.77 -1.17
CA GLY A 66 12.38 -8.66 -0.04
C GLY A 66 11.34 -9.75 0.11
N ARG A 67 11.42 -10.46 1.24
CA ARG A 67 10.54 -11.59 1.59
C ARG A 67 9.51 -11.17 2.63
N ILE A 68 8.35 -11.79 2.57
CA ILE A 68 7.25 -11.62 3.52
C ILE A 68 6.94 -13.00 4.11
N GLN A 69 6.86 -13.07 5.43
CA GLN A 69 6.72 -14.32 6.14
C GLN A 69 5.59 -14.24 7.17
N ASP A 70 4.95 -15.37 7.45
CA ASP A 70 4.09 -15.60 8.60
C ASP A 70 4.75 -16.72 9.39
N ASP A 71 5.40 -16.33 10.49
CA ASP A 71 6.45 -17.11 11.17
C ASP A 71 7.54 -17.61 10.20
N TYR A 72 7.42 -18.83 9.69
CA TYR A 72 8.39 -19.45 8.78
C TYR A 72 7.83 -19.73 7.38
N SER A 73 6.54 -19.42 7.16
CA SER A 73 5.87 -19.67 5.88
C SER A 73 5.93 -18.43 4.99
N PRO A 74 6.25 -18.55 3.70
CA PRO A 74 6.19 -17.41 2.79
C PRO A 74 4.75 -16.93 2.62
N VAL A 75 4.57 -15.61 2.53
CA VAL A 75 3.26 -15.00 2.34
C VAL A 75 3.16 -14.38 0.97
N PHE A 76 2.17 -14.82 0.19
CA PHE A 76 1.88 -14.31 -1.14
C PHE A 76 0.48 -13.66 -1.19
N GLY A 77 0.22 -12.86 -2.22
CA GLY A 77 -1.06 -12.18 -2.42
C GLY A 77 -1.30 -10.95 -1.52
N VAL A 78 -0.32 -10.50 -0.73
CA VAL A 78 -0.43 -9.26 0.06
C VAL A 78 0.07 -8.06 -0.74
N THR A 79 -0.54 -6.89 -0.51
CA THR A 79 -0.12 -5.63 -1.13
C THR A 79 1.08 -5.06 -0.38
N VAL A 80 2.13 -4.69 -1.12
CA VAL A 80 3.26 -3.89 -0.64
C VAL A 80 3.19 -2.53 -1.32
N GLU A 81 3.20 -1.46 -0.54
CA GLU A 81 3.20 -0.08 -1.01
C GLU A 81 4.36 0.67 -0.38
N ALA A 82 5.11 1.43 -1.17
CA ALA A 82 6.15 2.34 -0.70
C ALA A 82 5.77 3.76 -1.12
N PHE A 83 5.77 4.69 -0.17
CA PHE A 83 5.45 6.08 -0.43
C PHE A 83 6.44 7.01 0.27
N SER A 84 6.87 8.05 -0.43
CA SER A 84 7.65 9.15 0.12
C SER A 84 6.92 10.46 -0.13
N GLU A 85 6.44 11.07 0.95
CA GLU A 85 5.82 12.40 0.89
C GLU A 85 6.80 13.46 0.37
N THR A 86 8.08 13.35 0.75
CA THR A 86 9.09 14.34 0.39
C THR A 86 9.50 14.27 -1.08
N THR A 87 9.79 13.08 -1.59
CA THR A 87 10.27 12.93 -2.98
C THR A 87 9.12 12.83 -3.99
N GLY A 88 7.91 12.49 -3.52
CA GLY A 88 6.79 12.10 -4.37
C GLY A 88 6.96 10.72 -4.99
N GLY A 89 7.98 9.96 -4.59
CA GLY A 89 8.18 8.57 -5.00
C GLY A 89 7.07 7.69 -4.45
N TRP A 90 6.46 6.90 -5.32
CA TRP A 90 5.41 5.96 -4.96
C TRP A 90 5.52 4.71 -5.82
N GLY A 91 5.24 3.56 -5.22
CA GLY A 91 5.11 2.31 -5.94
C GLY A 91 4.31 1.30 -5.16
N ARG A 92 3.63 0.42 -5.88
CA ARG A 92 2.79 -0.63 -5.31
C ARG A 92 2.98 -1.92 -6.08
N THR A 93 3.04 -3.02 -5.36
CA THR A 93 3.12 -4.36 -5.94
C THR A 93 2.33 -5.36 -5.08
N ILE A 94 2.12 -6.56 -5.63
CA ILE A 94 1.53 -7.69 -4.91
C ILE A 94 2.63 -8.73 -4.73
N SER A 95 2.79 -9.23 -3.50
CA SER A 95 3.78 -10.26 -3.22
C SER A 95 3.45 -11.55 -3.97
N GLN A 96 4.43 -12.15 -4.63
CA GLN A 96 4.33 -13.40 -5.36
C GLN A 96 5.66 -14.16 -5.25
N ASP A 97 5.77 -15.37 -5.79
CA ASP A 97 7.06 -16.06 -5.84
C ASP A 97 7.94 -15.45 -6.94
N LEU A 98 9.03 -14.78 -6.54
CA LEU A 98 10.06 -14.25 -7.45
C LEU A 98 11.42 -14.96 -7.21
N GLY A 99 11.40 -16.13 -6.56
CA GLY A 99 12.59 -16.88 -6.14
C GLY A 99 13.22 -16.29 -4.89
N GLU A 100 14.24 -15.45 -5.05
CA GLU A 100 15.03 -14.94 -3.93
C GLU A 100 14.29 -13.92 -3.06
N TYR A 101 13.27 -13.29 -3.61
CA TYR A 101 12.41 -12.31 -2.95
C TYR A 101 10.96 -12.58 -3.37
N GLN A 102 10.03 -11.86 -2.76
CA GLN A 102 8.61 -12.03 -2.98
C GLN A 102 7.93 -10.77 -3.50
N TYR A 103 8.60 -9.62 -3.41
CA TYR A 103 8.13 -8.36 -3.97
C TYR A 103 9.32 -7.52 -4.41
N GLU A 104 9.11 -6.69 -5.44
CA GLU A 104 10.04 -5.63 -5.85
C GLU A 104 9.23 -4.39 -6.23
N ILE A 105 9.67 -3.24 -5.74
CA ILE A 105 9.20 -1.90 -6.12
C ILE A 105 10.41 -1.14 -6.66
N SER A 106 10.31 -0.67 -7.89
CA SER A 106 11.35 0.02 -8.67
C SER A 106 10.97 1.48 -8.93
N GLY A 107 11.88 2.26 -9.52
CA GLY A 107 11.61 3.64 -9.90
C GLY A 107 11.53 4.62 -8.73
N LEU A 108 12.12 4.29 -7.59
CA LEU A 108 12.04 5.12 -6.38
C LEU A 108 13.22 6.10 -6.29
N PRO A 109 12.99 7.42 -6.16
CA PRO A 109 14.04 8.35 -5.79
C PRO A 109 14.67 8.03 -4.43
N PRO A 110 15.96 8.33 -4.20
CA PRO A 110 16.54 8.26 -2.86
C PRO A 110 15.80 9.21 -1.90
N GLY A 111 15.48 8.73 -0.71
CA GLY A 111 14.68 9.49 0.26
C GLY A 111 14.12 8.62 1.38
N ILE A 112 13.27 9.22 2.22
CA ILE A 112 12.59 8.53 3.32
C ILE A 112 11.27 7.95 2.81
N TYR A 113 11.03 6.68 3.07
CA TYR A 113 9.82 5.96 2.64
C TYR A 113 9.10 5.30 3.80
N ASP A 114 7.79 5.43 3.79
CA ASP A 114 6.87 4.54 4.50
C ASP A 114 6.56 3.35 3.60
N ILE A 115 6.98 2.16 4.03
CA ILE A 115 6.66 0.89 3.37
C ILE A 115 5.56 0.20 4.16
N LYS A 116 4.41 -0.01 3.53
CA LYS A 116 3.23 -0.63 4.11
C LYS A 116 2.97 -1.99 3.46
N VAL A 117 2.81 -3.02 4.29
CA VAL A 117 2.39 -4.36 3.86
C VAL A 117 1.00 -4.65 4.43
N SER A 118 0.06 -5.01 3.56
CA SER A 118 -1.32 -5.27 3.97
C SER A 118 -1.95 -6.41 3.18
N GLY A 119 -2.70 -7.28 3.88
CA GLY A 119 -3.47 -8.38 3.28
C GLY A 119 -4.65 -8.77 4.14
N GLN A 120 -5.66 -9.43 3.57
CA GLN A 120 -6.95 -9.69 4.24
C GLN A 120 -6.81 -10.37 5.60
N ASN A 121 -5.90 -11.33 5.73
CA ASN A 121 -5.75 -12.17 6.93
C ASN A 121 -4.68 -11.68 7.91
N TYR A 122 -4.05 -10.53 7.64
CA TYR A 122 -2.86 -10.08 8.36
C TYR A 122 -3.01 -8.66 8.92
N GLN A 123 -2.49 -8.41 10.12
CA GLN A 123 -2.29 -7.06 10.63
C GLN A 123 -1.44 -6.26 9.63
N THR A 124 -1.75 -4.96 9.49
CA THR A 124 -0.98 -4.10 8.58
C THR A 124 0.33 -3.75 9.25
N GLU A 125 1.43 -4.01 8.56
CA GLU A 125 2.78 -3.68 9.01
C GLU A 125 3.28 -2.46 8.25
N ILE A 126 3.91 -1.52 8.96
CA ILE A 126 4.50 -0.30 8.39
C ILE A 126 5.95 -0.20 8.84
N ARG A 127 6.86 0.10 7.92
CA ARG A 127 8.27 0.40 8.22
C ARG A 127 8.72 1.67 7.54
N VAL A 128 9.40 2.52 8.29
CA VAL A 128 10.05 3.72 7.76
C VAL A 128 11.52 3.39 7.45
N ILE A 129 11.98 3.70 6.25
CA ILE A 129 13.39 3.53 5.85
C ILE A 129 13.96 4.78 5.19
N THR A 130 15.29 4.92 5.22
CA THR A 130 16.01 5.83 4.35
C THR A 130 16.60 5.05 3.18
N LEU A 131 16.05 5.24 1.98
CA LEU A 131 16.49 4.59 0.75
C LEU A 131 17.72 5.33 0.18
N ILE A 132 18.90 4.76 0.38
CA ILE A 132 20.19 5.34 -0.02
C ILE A 132 21.01 4.46 -0.98
N SER A 133 20.53 3.26 -1.28
CA SER A 133 21.22 2.31 -2.15
C SER A 133 20.33 1.87 -3.31
N GLN A 134 20.93 1.62 -4.47
CA GLN A 134 20.21 1.25 -5.71
C GLN A 134 19.27 0.06 -5.52
N THR A 135 19.60 -0.88 -4.64
CA THR A 135 18.72 -1.99 -4.25
C THR A 135 18.83 -2.18 -2.76
N THR A 136 17.68 -2.13 -2.08
CA THR A 136 17.57 -2.30 -0.64
C THR A 136 16.67 -3.48 -0.32
N SER A 137 17.16 -4.42 0.48
CA SER A 137 16.42 -5.61 0.89
C SER A 137 15.70 -5.37 2.22
N ILE A 138 14.37 -5.39 2.22
CA ILE A 138 13.54 -5.22 3.42
C ILE A 138 12.60 -6.43 3.54
N ASN A 139 12.72 -7.18 4.64
CA ASN A 139 11.85 -8.33 4.89
C ASN A 139 10.78 -8.00 5.93
N PHE A 140 9.58 -8.55 5.77
CA PHE A 140 8.46 -8.38 6.69
C PHE A 140 8.06 -9.72 7.32
N VAL A 141 7.64 -9.67 8.58
CA VAL A 141 6.95 -10.78 9.25
C VAL A 141 5.56 -10.28 9.59
N LEU A 142 4.53 -10.85 8.98
CA LEU A 142 3.14 -10.51 9.23
C LEU A 142 2.59 -11.36 10.37
N LYS A 143 1.63 -10.79 11.10
CA LYS A 143 0.91 -11.51 12.16
C LYS A 143 -0.57 -11.56 11.83
N SER A 144 -1.20 -12.68 12.15
CA SER A 144 -2.66 -12.75 12.16
C SER A 144 -3.24 -11.79 13.21
N PRO A 145 -4.42 -11.17 12.98
CA PRO A 145 -5.10 -10.39 14.01
C PRO A 145 -5.44 -11.27 15.22
N GLU A 146 -5.11 -10.86 16.43
CA GLU A 146 -5.41 -11.67 17.64
C GLU A 146 -6.86 -11.52 18.15
N ARG A 147 -7.65 -10.64 17.53
CA ARG A 147 -8.99 -10.29 18.03
C ARG A 147 -9.98 -11.39 17.69
N LYS A 148 -10.82 -11.70 18.68
CA LYS A 148 -11.89 -12.69 18.58
C LYS A 148 -13.23 -12.06 18.96
N ILE A 149 -14.30 -12.53 18.35
CA ILE A 149 -15.68 -12.33 18.81
C ILE A 149 -16.15 -13.65 19.40
N SER A 150 -16.62 -13.63 20.64
CA SER A 150 -17.03 -14.83 21.37
C SER A 150 -18.32 -14.59 22.15
N GLY A 151 -19.09 -15.65 22.33
CA GLY A 151 -20.33 -15.64 23.10
C GLY A 151 -20.82 -17.06 23.37
N ILE A 152 -21.97 -17.15 24.05
CA ILE A 152 -22.65 -18.41 24.33
C ILE A 152 -24.08 -18.30 23.82
N ILE A 153 -24.55 -19.35 23.15
CA ILE A 153 -25.93 -19.49 22.72
C ILE A 153 -26.63 -20.46 23.67
N TYR A 154 -27.74 -20.03 24.23
CA TYR A 154 -28.59 -20.84 25.10
C TYR A 154 -29.82 -21.33 24.31
N ASP A 155 -30.42 -22.42 24.78
CA ASP A 155 -31.72 -22.92 24.35
C ASP A 155 -31.87 -23.27 22.86
N LEU A 156 -30.79 -23.69 22.19
CA LEU A 156 -30.87 -24.27 20.83
C LEU A 156 -31.07 -25.80 20.92
N ALA A 157 -32.27 -26.25 20.55
CA ALA A 157 -32.66 -27.65 20.64
C ALA A 157 -31.82 -28.55 19.71
N LYS A 158 -31.59 -29.79 20.12
CA LYS A 158 -30.75 -30.73 19.37
C LYS A 158 -31.29 -30.98 17.97
N GLY A 159 -30.42 -30.81 16.98
CA GLY A 159 -30.75 -30.95 15.57
C GLY A 159 -31.27 -29.67 14.91
N ASP A 160 -31.59 -28.62 15.68
CA ASP A 160 -31.92 -27.31 15.11
C ASP A 160 -30.67 -26.67 14.51
N LEU A 161 -30.85 -26.05 13.34
CA LEU A 161 -29.78 -25.41 12.61
C LEU A 161 -29.87 -23.89 12.75
N LEU A 162 -28.77 -23.27 13.15
CA LEU A 162 -28.65 -21.82 13.29
C LEU A 162 -27.55 -21.29 12.39
N TRP A 163 -27.83 -20.20 11.66
CA TRP A 163 -26.82 -19.41 10.97
C TRP A 163 -26.50 -18.17 11.77
N ILE A 164 -25.22 -17.95 12.02
CA ILE A 164 -24.74 -16.78 12.75
C ILE A 164 -23.87 -15.98 11.82
N LYS A 165 -24.15 -14.68 11.75
CA LYS A 165 -23.47 -13.76 10.84
C LYS A 165 -22.79 -12.66 11.64
N ALA A 166 -21.53 -12.39 11.32
CA ALA A 166 -20.85 -11.17 11.69
C ALA A 166 -20.79 -10.28 10.44
N ILE A 167 -21.35 -9.07 10.54
CA ILE A 167 -21.54 -8.16 9.40
C ILE A 167 -20.85 -6.82 9.68
N SER A 168 -20.09 -6.32 8.71
CA SER A 168 -19.63 -4.93 8.66
C SER A 168 -20.36 -4.18 7.56
N GLN A 169 -21.29 -3.30 7.93
CA GLN A 169 -22.06 -2.50 6.96
C GLN A 169 -21.18 -1.51 6.20
N MET A 170 -20.21 -0.89 6.89
CA MET A 170 -19.29 0.07 6.29
C MET A 170 -18.39 -0.58 5.23
N LEU A 171 -17.96 -1.82 5.47
CA LEU A 171 -17.07 -2.54 4.55
C LEU A 171 -17.83 -3.44 3.58
N GLY A 172 -19.15 -3.62 3.77
CA GLY A 172 -19.95 -4.58 3.00
C GLY A 172 -19.50 -6.04 3.15
N VAL A 173 -18.96 -6.42 4.31
CA VAL A 173 -18.40 -7.76 4.55
C VAL A 173 -19.31 -8.56 5.47
N GLU A 174 -19.57 -9.82 5.14
CA GLU A 174 -20.27 -10.80 5.97
C GLU A 174 -19.37 -12.03 6.21
N LYS A 175 -19.40 -12.57 7.43
CA LYS A 175 -18.85 -13.89 7.75
C LYS A 175 -19.92 -14.70 8.47
N ALA A 176 -20.30 -15.84 7.90
CA ALA A 176 -21.34 -16.71 8.43
C ALA A 176 -20.78 -18.02 8.97
N GLN A 177 -21.35 -18.52 10.07
CA GLN A 177 -21.09 -19.84 10.63
C GLN A 177 -22.42 -20.55 10.85
N LYS A 178 -22.51 -21.82 10.43
CA LYS A 178 -23.62 -22.70 10.74
C LYS A 178 -23.32 -23.47 12.02
N LEU A 179 -24.26 -23.48 12.96
CA LEU A 179 -24.23 -24.28 14.18
C LEU A 179 -25.43 -25.23 14.20
N GLU A 180 -25.28 -26.34 14.92
CA GLU A 180 -26.34 -27.30 15.20
C GLU A 180 -26.51 -27.40 16.72
N GLY A 181 -27.77 -27.36 17.18
CA GLY A 181 -28.13 -27.45 18.58
C GLY A 181 -27.72 -28.76 19.24
N THR A 182 -27.48 -28.71 20.55
CA THR A 182 -27.07 -29.87 21.35
C THR A 182 -27.89 -30.06 22.63
N ASP A 183 -29.00 -29.33 22.80
CA ASP A 183 -29.76 -29.21 24.06
C ASP A 183 -28.90 -28.69 25.23
N SER A 184 -27.81 -27.96 24.92
CA SER A 184 -26.87 -27.39 25.88
C SER A 184 -26.26 -26.10 25.34
N ALA A 185 -25.61 -25.33 26.23
CA ALA A 185 -24.93 -24.09 25.86
C ALA A 185 -23.87 -24.33 24.78
N LEU A 186 -23.96 -23.59 23.68
CA LEU A 186 -23.06 -23.70 22.54
C LEU A 186 -22.07 -22.53 22.49
N PRO A 187 -20.74 -22.78 22.51
CA PRO A 187 -19.76 -21.71 22.39
C PRO A 187 -19.69 -21.17 20.96
N LEU A 188 -19.77 -19.85 20.83
CA LEU A 188 -19.48 -19.11 19.61
C LEU A 188 -18.03 -18.62 19.63
N GLN A 189 -17.27 -18.86 18.56
CA GLN A 189 -15.96 -18.24 18.35
C GLN A 189 -15.74 -17.85 16.89
N SER A 190 -15.49 -16.56 16.64
CA SER A 190 -14.94 -16.05 15.39
C SER A 190 -13.56 -15.45 15.66
N THR A 191 -12.52 -15.97 15.01
CA THR A 191 -11.12 -15.56 15.18
C THR A 191 -10.65 -14.62 14.05
N ASN A 192 -9.51 -13.95 14.28
CA ASN A 192 -8.79 -13.13 13.30
C ASN A 192 -9.53 -11.88 12.80
N CYS A 193 -10.22 -11.16 13.68
CA CYS A 193 -10.97 -9.94 13.33
C CYS A 193 -10.05 -8.71 13.24
N LYS A 194 -10.01 -8.01 12.10
CA LYS A 194 -9.19 -6.78 11.92
C LYS A 194 -9.74 -5.53 12.62
N GLN A 195 -11.05 -5.44 12.81
CA GLN A 195 -11.76 -4.31 13.41
C GLN A 195 -12.88 -4.82 14.31
N PRO A 196 -13.35 -4.04 15.30
CA PRO A 196 -14.53 -4.43 16.07
C PRO A 196 -15.72 -4.51 15.12
N MET A 197 -16.20 -5.72 14.81
CA MET A 197 -17.52 -5.87 14.22
C MET A 197 -18.52 -5.69 15.36
N ILE A 198 -19.37 -4.69 15.23
CA ILE A 198 -20.47 -4.47 16.16
C ILE A 198 -21.57 -5.45 15.76
N ILE A 199 -21.85 -6.41 16.63
CA ILE A 199 -23.04 -7.25 16.51
C ILE A 199 -24.15 -6.50 17.27
N PHE A 200 -25.24 -6.15 16.57
CA PHE A 200 -26.51 -5.85 17.22
C PHE A 200 -27.45 -7.03 17.03
N TYR A 201 -28.15 -7.33 18.11
CA TYR A 201 -29.11 -8.42 18.31
C TYR A 201 -30.28 -8.38 17.33
#